data_AF-A0A6V8HI80-F1
#
_entry.id   AF-A0A6V8HI80-F1
#
_cell.length_a   1.000
_cell.length_b   1.000
_cell.length_c   1.000
_cell.angle_alpha   90.00
_cell.angle_beta   90.00
_cell.angle_gamma   90.00
#
_symmetry.space_group_name_H-M   'P 1'
#
loop_
_entity.id
_entity.type
_entity.pdbx_description
1 polymer ?
#
loop_
_entity_poly.entity_id
_entity_poly.type
_entity_poly.pdbx_seq_one_letter_code
_entity_poly.pdbx_strand_id
1 'polypeptide(L)'
;MSSNTTLIGTHAETHNSTTPATTGANAAGLDNVLPKVAGGAPARIYLNEKITPYLLEGLKDIAREQPQNPLKVLGEYLIKKSNEVEQGQNNGQ
;
A
#
# COMPACT_ATOMS: atom_id res chain seq x y z
N MET A 1 -37.04 54.81 30.60
CA MET A 1 -37.63 55.34 29.34
C MET A 1 -36.50 55.64 28.37
N SER A 2 -36.76 55.44 27.07
CA SER A 2 -35.85 55.54 25.90
C SER A 2 -35.05 54.26 25.63
N SER A 3 -35.53 53.35 24.75
CA SER A 3 -35.45 53.34 23.26
C SER A 3 -34.02 53.06 22.77
N ASN A 4 -33.70 52.34 21.69
CA ASN A 4 -34.27 51.31 20.80
C ASN A 4 -33.11 51.01 19.80
N THR A 5 -33.20 49.95 18.99
CA THR A 5 -32.58 49.82 17.64
C THR A 5 -31.06 49.57 17.52
N THR A 6 -30.68 48.37 17.04
CA THR A 6 -30.21 48.13 15.66
C THR A 6 -30.00 46.63 15.40
N LEU A 7 -30.24 46.26 14.14
CA LEU A 7 -30.54 44.99 13.51
C LEU A 7 -29.28 44.33 12.89
N ILE A 8 -29.29 42.99 12.87
CA ILE A 8 -28.74 42.00 11.90
C ILE A 8 -27.22 41.81 11.70
N GLY A 9 -26.84 40.54 11.58
CA GLY A 9 -25.53 40.10 11.10
C GLY A 9 -25.23 38.64 11.44
N THR A 10 -25.80 37.72 10.67
CA THR A 10 -25.59 36.27 10.77
C THR A 10 -24.12 35.90 10.50
N HIS A 11 -23.44 35.28 11.47
CA HIS A 11 -22.34 34.34 11.20
C HIS A 11 -22.20 33.36 12.36
N ALA A 12 -22.53 32.11 12.09
CA ALA A 12 -22.29 31.00 13.00
C ALA A 12 -20.81 30.63 12.95
N GLU A 13 -20.00 31.17 13.84
CA GLU A 13 -18.68 30.61 14.15
C GLU A 13 -18.84 29.57 15.25
N THR A 14 -19.01 28.31 14.84
CA THR A 14 -18.78 27.18 15.74
C THR A 14 -17.30 26.89 15.73
N HIS A 15 -16.64 27.21 16.83
CA HIS A 15 -15.29 26.76 17.13
C HIS A 15 -15.28 25.23 17.13
N ASN A 16 -14.64 24.60 16.14
CA ASN A 16 -14.26 23.20 16.27
C ASN A 16 -12.74 23.07 16.25
N SER A 17 -12.27 22.59 17.39
CA SER A 17 -10.90 22.29 17.73
C SER A 17 -10.30 21.26 16.77
N THR A 18 -9.05 21.50 16.37
CA THR A 18 -8.20 20.58 15.62
C THR A 18 -8.25 19.17 16.21
N THR A 19 -8.87 18.25 15.47
CA THR A 19 -8.77 16.81 15.70
C THR A 19 -8.57 16.13 14.33
N PRO A 20 -7.38 15.64 13.95
CA PRO A 20 -7.26 14.74 12.82
C PRO A 20 -7.52 13.32 13.32
N ALA A 21 -8.78 12.90 13.30
CA ALA A 21 -9.15 11.50 13.43
C ALA A 21 -10.17 11.13 12.35
N THR A 22 -9.80 10.09 11.60
CA THR A 22 -10.58 9.26 10.68
C THR A 22 -11.23 9.90 9.45
N THR A 23 -10.84 9.45 8.26
CA THR A 23 -11.81 9.08 7.22
C THR A 23 -11.19 7.99 6.35
N GLY A 24 -11.55 6.75 6.64
CA GLY A 24 -11.58 5.70 5.62
C GLY A 24 -12.79 5.89 4.69
N ALA A 25 -12.61 5.45 3.45
CA ALA A 25 -13.60 5.23 2.40
C ALA A 25 -14.28 6.46 1.77
N ASN A 26 -14.05 6.66 0.46
CA ASN A 26 -15.12 6.71 -0.54
C ASN A 26 -14.56 6.40 -1.93
N ALA A 27 -15.24 5.48 -2.60
CA ALA A 27 -15.01 5.06 -3.97
C ALA A 27 -15.68 6.01 -4.98
N ALA A 28 -15.24 5.89 -6.25
CA ALA A 28 -15.87 6.35 -7.50
C ALA A 28 -15.66 7.83 -7.91
N GLY A 29 -14.68 8.03 -8.80
CA GLY A 29 -14.70 9.01 -9.89
C GLY A 29 -14.27 8.30 -11.17
N LEU A 30 -15.08 8.38 -12.23
CA LEU A 30 -15.15 7.42 -13.34
C LEU A 30 -14.71 8.05 -14.68
N ASP A 31 -13.68 8.90 -14.74
CA ASP A 31 -13.56 9.79 -15.91
C ASP A 31 -12.11 10.04 -16.41
N ASN A 32 -11.42 9.01 -16.94
CA ASN A 32 -10.65 9.10 -18.20
C ASN A 32 -9.84 7.83 -18.53
N VAL A 33 -10.47 6.94 -19.31
CA VAL A 33 -9.95 6.37 -20.57
C VAL A 33 -8.45 6.61 -20.87
N LEU A 34 -7.57 5.68 -20.44
CA LEU A 34 -6.37 5.14 -21.11
C LEU A 34 -5.49 4.41 -20.06
N PRO A 35 -4.87 3.26 -20.38
CA PRO A 35 -4.09 2.46 -19.43
C PRO A 35 -2.72 3.14 -19.18
N LYS A 36 -2.68 4.10 -18.26
CA LYS A 36 -1.43 4.70 -17.77
C LYS A 36 -1.39 4.38 -16.27
N VAL A 37 -0.69 3.35 -15.80
CA VAL A 37 0.71 3.01 -16.09
C VAL A 37 0.86 1.50 -15.93
N ALA A 38 1.31 0.80 -16.97
CA ALA A 38 1.81 -0.58 -16.89
C ALA A 38 3.16 -0.68 -16.11
N GLY A 39 3.32 0.14 -15.06
CA GLY A 39 4.57 0.43 -14.34
C GLY A 39 4.38 1.49 -13.25
N GLY A 40 3.23 1.45 -12.54
CA GLY A 40 2.85 2.48 -11.56
C GLY A 40 3.65 2.36 -10.26
N ALA A 41 4.40 3.42 -9.93
CA ALA A 41 5.32 3.60 -8.80
C ALA A 41 6.69 2.88 -8.93
N PRO A 42 7.83 3.61 -8.85
CA PRO A 42 9.18 3.03 -8.84
C PRO A 42 9.37 1.90 -7.82
N ALA A 43 8.72 2.03 -6.66
CA ALA A 43 8.72 0.98 -5.65
C ALA A 43 8.10 -0.34 -6.17
N ARG A 44 6.96 -0.28 -6.86
CA ARG A 44 6.29 -1.49 -7.37
C ARG A 44 7.10 -2.18 -8.45
N ILE A 45 7.74 -1.41 -9.33
CA ILE A 45 8.66 -1.94 -10.36
C ILE A 45 9.79 -2.70 -9.67
N TYR A 46 10.48 -2.05 -8.74
CA TYR A 46 11.58 -2.68 -7.99
C TYR A 46 11.15 -3.98 -7.30
N LEU A 47 10.00 -3.97 -6.62
CA LEU A 47 9.50 -5.16 -5.94
C LEU A 47 9.16 -6.29 -6.93
N ASN A 48 8.48 -5.95 -8.04
CA ASN A 48 8.13 -6.91 -9.07
C ASN A 48 9.34 -7.55 -9.75
N GLU A 49 10.41 -6.77 -9.96
CA GLU A 49 11.63 -7.25 -10.60
C GLU A 49 12.52 -8.06 -9.64
N LYS A 50 12.59 -7.65 -8.37
CA LYS A 50 13.58 -8.21 -7.43
C LYS A 50 13.03 -9.31 -6.54
N ILE A 51 11.79 -9.20 -6.05
CA ILE A 51 11.30 -10.09 -4.98
C ILE A 51 10.03 -10.86 -5.35
N THR A 52 9.11 -10.25 -6.10
CA THR A 52 7.82 -10.87 -6.43
C THR A 52 7.93 -12.25 -7.08
N PRO A 53 8.84 -12.53 -8.05
CA PRO A 53 8.93 -13.87 -8.63
C PRO A 53 9.26 -14.95 -7.58
N TYR A 54 10.22 -14.66 -6.68
CA TYR A 54 10.64 -15.60 -5.64
C TYR A 54 9.59 -15.75 -4.55
N LEU A 55 8.91 -14.67 -4.18
CA LEU A 55 7.78 -14.73 -3.25
C LEU A 55 6.69 -15.65 -3.79
N LEU A 56 6.26 -15.45 -5.04
CA LEU A 56 5.23 -16.27 -5.65
C LEU A 56 5.65 -17.74 -5.77
N GLU A 57 6.91 -18.02 -6.07
CA GLU A 57 7.45 -19.39 -6.12
C GLU A 57 7.36 -20.07 -4.75
N GLY A 58 7.87 -19.44 -3.68
CA GLY A 58 7.79 -20.00 -2.33
C GLY A 58 6.36 -20.13 -1.81
N LEU A 59 5.48 -19.17 -2.13
CA LEU A 59 4.06 -19.21 -1.76
C LEU A 59 3.32 -20.40 -2.40
N LYS A 60 3.74 -20.89 -3.57
CA LYS A 60 3.13 -22.07 -4.20
C LYS A 60 3.39 -23.34 -3.39
N ASP A 61 4.60 -23.50 -2.86
CA ASP A 61 4.95 -24.66 -2.02
C ASP A 61 4.21 -24.60 -0.69
N ILE A 62 4.11 -23.41 -0.08
CA ILE A 62 3.32 -23.20 1.14
C ILE A 62 1.84 -23.53 0.92
N ALA A 63 1.27 -23.12 -0.21
CA ALA A 63 -0.14 -23.40 -0.54
C ALA A 63 -0.42 -24.89 -0.71
N ARG A 64 0.57 -25.65 -1.22
CA ARG A 64 0.47 -27.10 -1.45
C ARG A 64 0.67 -27.90 -0.16
N GLU A 65 1.71 -27.59 0.61
CA GLU A 65 2.14 -28.39 1.75
C GLU A 65 1.49 -27.98 3.06
N GLN A 66 0.95 -26.75 3.12
CA GLN A 66 0.30 -26.17 4.30
C GLN A 66 1.05 -26.47 5.61
N PRO A 67 2.34 -26.10 5.70
CA PRO A 67 3.14 -26.39 6.88
C PRO A 67 2.60 -25.65 8.11
N GLN A 68 2.85 -26.19 9.30
CA GLN A 68 2.43 -25.60 10.57
C GLN A 68 2.92 -24.16 10.77
N ASN A 69 4.12 -23.84 10.24
CA ASN A 69 4.74 -22.52 10.34
C ASN A 69 5.07 -21.95 8.96
N PRO A 70 4.06 -21.45 8.20
CA PRO A 70 4.24 -21.06 6.80
C PRO A 70 5.23 -19.91 6.61
N LEU A 71 5.26 -18.95 7.53
CA LEU A 71 6.20 -17.82 7.45
C LEU A 71 7.65 -18.25 7.69
N LYS A 72 7.89 -19.22 8.58
CA LYS A 72 9.24 -19.75 8.83
C LYS A 72 9.76 -20.46 7.59
N VAL A 73 8.95 -21.34 7.01
CA VAL A 73 9.32 -22.10 5.81
C VAL A 73 9.54 -21.15 4.62
N LEU A 74 8.67 -20.14 4.44
CA LEU A 74 8.85 -19.14 3.39
C LEU A 74 10.14 -18.33 3.59
N GLY A 75 10.47 -17.94 4.83
CA GLY A 75 11.70 -17.22 5.14
C GLY A 75 12.95 -18.06 4.83
N GLU A 76 12.96 -19.34 5.23
CA GLU A 76 14.04 -20.28 4.92
C GLU A 76 14.20 -20.47 3.40
N TYR A 77 13.09 -20.60 2.68
CA TYR A 77 13.09 -20.66 1.22
C TYR A 77 13.74 -19.41 0.60
N LEU A 78 13.37 -18.21 1.05
CA LEU A 78 13.90 -16.96 0.49
C LEU A 78 15.40 -16.80 0.74
N ILE A 79 15.90 -17.17 1.93
CA ILE A 79 17.34 -17.16 2.25
C ILE A 79 18.09 -18.16 1.38
N LYS A 80 17.54 -19.35 1.18
CA LYS A 80 18.15 -20.35 0.28
C LYS A 80 18.23 -19.81 -1.15
N LYS A 81 17.12 -19.24 -1.65
CA LYS A 81 17.02 -18.69 -3.00
C LYS A 81 17.96 -17.50 -3.22
N SER A 82 18.13 -16.62 -2.24
CA SER A 82 19.08 -15.50 -2.37
C SER A 82 20.51 -15.99 -2.59
N ASN A 83 20.93 -17.02 -1.84
CA ASN A 83 22.26 -17.61 -2.00
C ASN A 83 22.45 -18.27 -3.38
N GLU A 84 21.42 -18.92 -3.91
CA GLU A 84 21.45 -19.54 -5.25
C GLU A 84 21.56 -18.48 -6.35
N VAL A 85 20.78 -17.40 -6.24
CA VAL A 85 20.79 -16.28 -7.21
C VAL A 85 22.14 -15.56 -7.19
N GLU A 86 22.69 -15.28 -6.01
CA GLU A 86 24.03 -14.69 -5.89
C GLU A 86 25.11 -15.60 -6.50
N GLN A 87 25.06 -16.91 -6.24
CA GLN A 87 26.00 -17.88 -6.83
C GLN A 87 25.83 -18.00 -8.35
N GLY A 88 24.60 -17.95 -8.86
CA GLY A 88 24.31 -17.96 -10.30
C GLY A 88 24.76 -16.69 -11.03
N GLN A 89 24.72 -15.54 -10.36
CA GLN A 89 25.24 -14.28 -10.89
C GLN A 89 26.78 -14.22 -10.89
N ASN A 90 27.44 -14.93 -9.98
CA ASN A 90 28.91 -14.96 -9.88
C ASN A 90 29.60 -15.90 -10.88
N ASN A 91 28.88 -16.84 -11.50
CA ASN A 91 29.43 -17.82 -12.44
C ASN A 91 29.12 -17.52 -13.92
N GLY A 92 28.62 -16.32 -14.23
CA GLY A 92 28.16 -15.92 -15.57
C GLY A 92 28.94 -14.77 -16.23
N GLN A 93 30.15 -14.46 -15.78
CA GLN A 93 30.99 -13.40 -16.37
C GLN A 93 32.37 -13.93 -16.78
#